data_AF-A0A2S7PFS7-F1
#
_entry.id   AF-A0A2S7PFS7-F1
#
_cell.length_a   1.000
_cell.length_b   1.000
_cell.length_c   1.000
_cell.angle_alpha   90.00
_cell.angle_beta   90.00
_cell.angle_gamma   90.00
#
_symmetry.space_group_name_H-M   'P 1'
#
loop_
_entity.id
_entity.type
_entity.pdbx_description
1 polymer ?
#
loop_
_entity_poly.entity_id
_entity_poly.type
_entity_poly.pdbx_seq_one_letter_code
_entity_poly.pdbx_strand_id
1 'polypeptide(L)'
;MSAPITSDTALLTEHLTYRPITVIDDIINSVNLLAFRAIDALEKGLLAAHPSSIGFPTTSKLSAEDVAIQCQQEIEYGVYKLETLLNAKIDKNFDKMEIYALRNIFAVPADVRDWIRLSHYEGLDFRNVEESGGVAGGPTSESVTLQRKKLRETQKLNALLRAEKERNERTIRALRGIVAGAGAGKDANHSVKDEDVSESGAMDETGSLAFLQNKGNLTKDGKHPIATTTEFALTQIPALRQLLENLGPRLKELAEGDGMEGLVGEEEKSWRRERLEFIEKETRRHLENVRGLELSEQGEVRDGEWQGEGRKLGRGEVEDLERVVGMVGGGEPEHGDAMDERP
;
A
#
# COMPACT_ATOMS: atom_id res chain seq x y z
N MET A 1 -28.23 -71.32 7.00
CA MET A 1 -29.14 -70.19 7.32
C MET A 1 -29.08 -69.23 6.15
N SER A 2 -30.20 -68.83 5.54
CA SER A 2 -30.18 -67.79 4.51
C SER A 2 -30.14 -66.41 5.19
N ALA A 3 -29.04 -65.67 5.02
CA ALA A 3 -29.00 -64.26 5.38
C ALA A 3 -30.09 -63.51 4.57
N PRO A 4 -30.77 -62.51 5.16
CA PRO A 4 -31.86 -61.82 4.47
C PRO A 4 -31.32 -60.95 3.34
N ILE A 5 -31.98 -61.00 2.18
CA ILE A 5 -31.67 -60.25 0.94
C ILE A 5 -31.43 -58.75 1.21
N THR A 6 -32.03 -58.21 2.27
CA THR A 6 -31.84 -56.84 2.74
C THR A 6 -30.38 -56.45 2.95
N SER A 7 -29.50 -57.33 3.48
CA SER A 7 -28.09 -56.95 3.68
C SER A 7 -27.22 -57.03 2.41
N ASP A 8 -27.64 -57.77 1.37
CA ASP A 8 -27.04 -57.65 0.03
C ASP A 8 -27.35 -56.27 -0.55
N THR A 9 -28.63 -55.88 -0.50
CA THR A 9 -29.05 -54.56 -0.98
C THR A 9 -28.43 -53.44 -0.17
N ALA A 10 -28.19 -53.61 1.13
CA ALA A 10 -27.51 -52.62 1.97
C ALA A 10 -26.04 -52.45 1.55
N LEU A 11 -25.27 -53.55 1.49
CA LEU A 11 -23.86 -53.53 1.09
C LEU A 11 -23.69 -52.93 -0.31
N LEU A 12 -24.56 -53.30 -1.27
CA LEU A 12 -24.55 -52.74 -2.61
C LEU A 12 -24.96 -51.26 -2.64
N THR A 13 -25.97 -50.83 -1.86
CA THR A 13 -26.32 -49.40 -1.76
C THR A 13 -25.22 -48.55 -1.14
N GLU A 14 -24.46 -49.12 -0.20
CA GLU A 14 -23.35 -48.44 0.46
C GLU A 14 -22.13 -48.35 -0.48
N HIS A 15 -21.81 -49.44 -1.19
CA HIS A 15 -20.71 -49.47 -2.16
C HIS A 15 -20.96 -48.55 -3.36
N LEU A 16 -22.17 -48.59 -3.92
CA LEU A 16 -22.52 -47.82 -5.12
C LEU A 16 -22.94 -46.38 -4.81
N THR A 17 -23.26 -46.07 -3.55
CA THR A 17 -23.90 -44.82 -3.06
C THR A 17 -25.34 -44.57 -3.57
N TYR A 18 -25.87 -45.45 -4.41
CA TYR A 18 -27.26 -45.47 -4.89
C TYR A 18 -27.82 -46.90 -4.83
N ARG A 19 -29.16 -47.06 -4.93
CA ARG A 19 -29.79 -48.38 -4.92
C ARG A 19 -29.74 -49.01 -6.31
N PRO A 20 -29.28 -50.28 -6.48
CA PRO A 20 -29.15 -50.92 -7.79
C PRO A 20 -30.35 -50.79 -8.74
N ILE A 21 -31.58 -50.81 -8.19
CA ILE A 21 -32.81 -50.65 -8.98
C ILE A 21 -32.87 -49.31 -9.72
N THR A 22 -32.36 -48.20 -9.17
CA THR A 22 -32.51 -46.88 -9.81
C THR A 22 -31.75 -46.77 -11.13
N VAL A 23 -30.62 -47.47 -11.27
CA VAL A 23 -29.91 -47.56 -12.56
C VAL A 23 -30.71 -48.37 -13.58
N ILE A 24 -31.49 -49.35 -13.14
CA ILE A 24 -32.37 -50.14 -14.02
C ILE A 24 -33.59 -49.29 -14.41
N ASP A 25 -34.19 -48.57 -13.45
CA ASP A 25 -35.27 -47.60 -13.69
C ASP A 25 -34.82 -46.54 -14.71
N ASP A 26 -33.64 -45.94 -14.52
CA ASP A 26 -33.06 -44.94 -15.43
C ASP A 26 -32.78 -45.51 -16.83
N ILE A 27 -32.30 -46.76 -16.93
CA ILE A 27 -32.13 -47.46 -18.21
C ILE A 27 -33.49 -47.63 -18.91
N ILE A 28 -34.52 -48.12 -18.21
CA ILE A 28 -35.86 -48.33 -18.77
C ILE A 28 -36.45 -46.99 -19.23
N ASN A 29 -36.38 -45.95 -18.39
CA ASN A 29 -36.82 -44.60 -18.73
C ASN A 29 -36.10 -44.04 -19.97
N SER A 30 -34.77 -44.26 -20.08
CA SER A 30 -33.99 -43.81 -21.24
C SER A 30 -34.36 -44.54 -22.52
N VAL A 31 -34.63 -45.85 -22.45
CA VAL A 31 -35.03 -46.68 -23.60
C VAL A 31 -36.43 -46.33 -24.07
N ASN A 32 -37.39 -46.12 -23.16
CA ASN A 32 -38.73 -45.66 -23.49
C ASN A 32 -38.68 -44.28 -24.18
N LEU A 33 -37.92 -43.34 -23.63
CA LEU A 33 -37.71 -42.02 -24.24
C LEU A 33 -37.07 -42.08 -25.63
N LEU A 34 -36.13 -43.02 -25.86
CA LEU A 34 -35.54 -43.26 -27.18
C LEU A 34 -36.52 -43.94 -28.14
N ALA A 35 -37.36 -44.85 -27.67
CA ALA A 35 -38.37 -45.54 -28.47
C ALA A 35 -39.41 -44.54 -29.01
N PHE A 36 -40.00 -43.71 -28.14
CA PHE A 36 -40.92 -42.64 -28.57
C PHE A 36 -40.26 -41.70 -29.58
N ARG A 37 -39.02 -41.23 -29.32
CA ARG A 37 -38.27 -40.37 -30.25
C ARG A 37 -37.99 -41.03 -31.60
N ALA A 38 -37.77 -42.34 -31.65
CA ALA A 38 -37.56 -43.08 -32.89
C ALA A 38 -38.86 -43.26 -33.68
N ILE A 39 -39.99 -43.46 -33.00
CA ILE A 39 -41.33 -43.54 -33.58
C ILE A 39 -41.73 -42.16 -34.16
N ASP A 40 -41.60 -41.09 -33.37
CA ASP A 40 -41.74 -39.69 -33.78
C ASP A 40 -40.95 -39.37 -35.06
N ALA A 41 -39.69 -39.81 -35.12
CA ALA A 41 -38.80 -39.54 -36.25
C ALA A 41 -39.17 -40.38 -37.48
N LEU A 42 -39.63 -41.62 -37.29
CA LEU A 42 -40.13 -42.48 -38.35
C LEU A 42 -41.42 -41.92 -38.96
N GLU A 43 -42.38 -41.51 -38.14
CA GLU A 43 -43.63 -40.88 -38.59
C GLU A 43 -43.34 -39.62 -39.41
N LYS A 44 -42.54 -38.69 -38.86
CA LYS A 44 -42.16 -37.45 -39.56
C LYS A 44 -41.36 -37.72 -40.84
N GLY A 45 -40.54 -38.77 -40.86
CA GLY A 45 -39.81 -39.21 -42.05
C GLY A 45 -40.73 -39.80 -43.14
N LEU A 46 -41.75 -40.57 -42.76
CA LEU A 46 -42.73 -41.14 -43.67
C LEU A 46 -43.67 -40.05 -44.23
N LEU A 47 -44.17 -39.15 -43.38
CA LEU A 47 -45.03 -38.03 -43.78
C LEU A 47 -44.31 -37.00 -44.68
N ALA A 48 -42.98 -36.91 -44.60
CA ALA A 48 -42.17 -36.07 -45.48
C ALA A 48 -41.81 -36.75 -46.82
N ALA A 49 -42.02 -38.06 -46.97
CA ALA A 49 -41.74 -38.79 -48.20
C ALA A 49 -42.94 -38.73 -49.17
N HIS A 50 -42.68 -38.72 -50.48
CA HIS A 50 -43.75 -38.69 -51.48
C HIS A 50 -44.51 -40.05 -51.46
N PRO A 51 -45.86 -40.09 -51.48
CA PRO A 51 -46.61 -41.35 -51.36
C PRO A 51 -46.17 -42.43 -52.37
N SER A 52 -45.84 -42.00 -53.59
CA SER A 52 -45.30 -42.84 -54.67
C SER A 52 -43.98 -43.56 -54.35
N SER A 53 -43.16 -43.01 -53.45
CA SER A 53 -41.91 -43.64 -52.99
C SER A 53 -42.08 -44.60 -51.82
N ILE A 54 -43.17 -44.46 -51.06
CA ILE A 54 -43.53 -45.37 -49.95
C ILE A 54 -44.23 -46.62 -50.49
N GLY A 55 -44.85 -46.51 -51.68
CA GLY A 55 -45.51 -47.60 -52.40
C GLY A 55 -47.01 -47.40 -52.63
N PHE A 56 -47.57 -46.25 -52.26
CA PHE A 56 -48.98 -45.96 -52.49
C PHE A 56 -49.28 -45.82 -53.99
N PRO A 57 -50.19 -46.63 -54.55
CA PRO A 57 -50.48 -46.59 -55.99
C PRO A 57 -51.30 -45.36 -56.34
N THR A 58 -50.80 -44.56 -57.28
CA THR A 58 -51.54 -43.44 -57.90
C THR A 58 -52.66 -43.96 -58.79
N THR A 59 -53.71 -44.47 -58.16
CA THR A 59 -54.81 -45.20 -58.80
C THR A 59 -55.74 -44.20 -59.47
N SER A 60 -56.03 -44.39 -60.76
CA SER A 60 -56.75 -43.44 -61.64
C SER A 60 -58.25 -43.21 -61.33
N LYS A 61 -58.68 -43.47 -60.10
CA LYS A 61 -60.06 -43.34 -59.61
C LYS A 61 -60.21 -42.40 -58.40
N LEU A 62 -59.11 -41.86 -57.89
CA LEU A 62 -59.03 -41.02 -56.69
C LEU A 62 -58.26 -39.73 -57.01
N SER A 63 -58.56 -38.64 -56.33
CA SER A 63 -57.77 -37.41 -56.40
C SER A 63 -56.38 -37.64 -55.79
N ALA A 64 -55.39 -36.84 -56.19
CA ALA A 64 -54.08 -36.81 -55.52
C ALA A 64 -54.21 -36.44 -54.03
N GLU A 65 -55.22 -35.63 -53.70
CA GLU A 65 -55.58 -35.23 -52.33
C GLU A 65 -56.15 -36.42 -51.54
N ASP A 66 -57.06 -37.21 -52.12
CA ASP A 66 -57.62 -38.42 -51.49
C ASP A 66 -56.51 -39.45 -51.18
N VAL A 67 -55.58 -39.63 -52.12
CA VAL A 67 -54.43 -40.55 -51.95
C VAL A 67 -53.47 -40.05 -50.87
N ALA A 68 -53.27 -38.73 -50.74
CA ALA A 68 -52.47 -38.16 -49.65
C ALA A 68 -53.13 -38.36 -48.28
N ILE A 69 -54.46 -38.17 -48.17
CA ILE A 69 -55.21 -38.40 -46.93
C ILE A 69 -55.20 -39.88 -46.53
N GLN A 70 -55.38 -40.79 -47.48
CA GLN A 70 -55.29 -42.24 -47.23
C GLN A 70 -53.87 -42.65 -46.81
N CYS A 71 -52.84 -42.09 -47.45
CA CYS A 71 -51.44 -42.29 -47.09
C CYS A 71 -51.16 -41.86 -45.64
N GLN A 72 -51.63 -40.68 -45.22
CA GLN A 72 -51.49 -40.19 -43.84
C GLN A 72 -52.17 -41.13 -42.83
N GLN A 73 -53.43 -41.49 -43.07
CA GLN A 73 -54.19 -42.37 -42.17
C GLN A 73 -53.58 -43.77 -42.04
N GLU A 74 -53.04 -44.34 -43.12
CA GLU A 74 -52.37 -45.65 -43.07
C GLU A 74 -51.00 -45.56 -42.38
N ILE A 75 -50.25 -44.45 -42.54
CA ILE A 75 -49.02 -44.18 -41.79
C ILE A 75 -49.33 -44.06 -40.30
N GLU A 76 -50.23 -43.17 -39.88
CA GLU A 76 -50.64 -42.97 -38.47
C GLU A 76 -51.04 -44.29 -37.81
N TYR A 77 -51.90 -45.07 -38.48
CA TYR A 77 -52.38 -46.36 -37.98
C TYR A 77 -51.28 -47.45 -37.93
N GLY A 78 -50.33 -47.41 -38.87
CA GLY A 78 -49.15 -48.28 -38.89
C GLY A 78 -48.15 -47.94 -37.80
N VAL A 79 -47.89 -46.64 -37.59
CA VAL A 79 -47.03 -46.08 -36.53
C VAL A 79 -47.58 -46.42 -35.15
N TYR A 80 -48.88 -46.19 -34.89
CA TYR A 80 -49.53 -46.54 -33.63
C TYR A 80 -49.50 -48.06 -33.33
N LYS A 81 -49.64 -48.91 -34.34
CA LYS A 81 -49.45 -50.37 -34.21
C LYS A 81 -48.01 -50.72 -33.86
N LEU A 82 -47.04 -50.07 -34.50
CA LEU A 82 -45.62 -50.30 -34.23
C LEU A 82 -45.24 -49.85 -32.82
N GLU A 83 -45.74 -48.70 -32.36
CA GLU A 83 -45.60 -48.21 -30.98
C GLU A 83 -46.17 -49.22 -29.97
N THR A 84 -47.44 -49.61 -30.15
CA THR A 84 -48.12 -50.57 -29.27
C THR A 84 -47.36 -51.90 -29.19
N LEU A 85 -46.83 -52.38 -30.32
CA LEU A 85 -46.01 -53.58 -30.38
C LEU A 85 -44.66 -53.38 -29.70
N LEU A 86 -43.98 -52.26 -29.99
CA LEU A 86 -42.63 -51.98 -29.48
C LEU A 86 -42.64 -51.83 -27.97
N ASN A 87 -43.56 -51.07 -27.40
CA ASN A 87 -43.70 -50.90 -25.95
C ASN A 87 -43.90 -52.27 -25.26
N ALA A 88 -44.87 -53.07 -25.73
CA ALA A 88 -45.11 -54.43 -25.22
C ALA A 88 -43.96 -55.44 -25.45
N LYS A 89 -42.95 -55.09 -26.27
CA LYS A 89 -41.69 -55.84 -26.44
C LYS A 89 -40.56 -55.28 -25.59
N ILE A 90 -40.53 -53.97 -25.34
CA ILE A 90 -39.60 -53.32 -24.42
C ILE A 90 -39.93 -53.83 -23.02
N ASP A 91 -41.13 -53.58 -22.49
CA ASP A 91 -41.57 -54.01 -21.15
C ASP A 91 -41.15 -55.46 -20.86
N LYS A 92 -41.67 -56.41 -21.66
CA LYS A 92 -41.44 -57.86 -21.51
C LYS A 92 -39.98 -58.32 -21.63
N ASN A 93 -39.09 -57.52 -22.21
CA ASN A 93 -37.67 -57.83 -22.30
C ASN A 93 -36.85 -57.09 -21.24
N PHE A 94 -37.28 -55.90 -20.83
CA PHE A 94 -36.64 -55.12 -19.78
C PHE A 94 -37.03 -55.62 -18.38
N ASP A 95 -38.24 -56.15 -18.17
CA ASP A 95 -38.61 -56.96 -16.99
C ASP A 95 -37.59 -58.10 -16.76
N LYS A 96 -37.20 -58.79 -17.83
CA LYS A 96 -36.23 -59.89 -17.76
C LYS A 96 -34.82 -59.37 -17.54
N MET A 97 -34.49 -58.20 -18.06
CA MET A 97 -33.20 -57.54 -17.87
C MET A 97 -33.05 -57.10 -16.42
N GLU A 98 -34.08 -56.50 -15.81
CA GLU A 98 -34.15 -56.19 -14.38
C GLU A 98 -33.92 -57.45 -13.54
N ILE A 99 -34.74 -58.49 -13.77
CA ILE A 99 -34.67 -59.76 -13.04
C ILE A 99 -33.29 -60.43 -13.22
N TYR A 100 -32.66 -60.31 -14.39
CA TYR A 100 -31.31 -60.81 -14.64
C TYR A 100 -30.23 -59.97 -13.92
N ALA A 101 -30.32 -58.64 -14.01
CA ALA A 101 -29.36 -57.71 -13.42
C ALA A 101 -29.38 -57.81 -11.89
N LEU A 102 -30.56 -57.77 -11.25
CA LEU A 102 -30.71 -57.90 -9.80
C LEU A 102 -30.35 -59.29 -9.25
N ARG A 103 -30.26 -60.32 -10.10
CA ARG A 103 -29.87 -61.69 -9.69
C ARG A 103 -28.42 -62.07 -9.98
N ASN A 104 -27.76 -61.40 -10.93
CA ASN A 104 -26.43 -61.81 -11.41
C ASN A 104 -25.38 -60.68 -11.45
N ILE A 105 -25.80 -59.43 -11.64
CA ILE A 105 -24.89 -58.27 -11.76
C ILE A 105 -24.83 -57.53 -10.42
N PHE A 106 -26.01 -57.17 -9.90
CA PHE A 106 -26.18 -56.52 -8.60
C PHE A 106 -26.56 -57.54 -7.52
N ALA A 107 -25.80 -58.63 -7.46
CA ALA A 107 -25.98 -59.71 -6.49
C ALA A 107 -24.63 -60.11 -5.88
N VAL A 108 -24.62 -60.35 -4.57
CA VAL A 108 -23.43 -60.79 -3.83
C VAL A 108 -23.55 -62.30 -3.56
N PRO A 109 -22.55 -63.13 -3.92
CA PRO A 109 -22.56 -64.55 -3.57
C PRO A 109 -22.57 -64.74 -2.04
N ALA A 110 -23.51 -65.54 -1.54
CA ALA A 110 -23.71 -65.73 -0.10
C ALA A 110 -22.43 -66.21 0.63
N ASP A 111 -21.62 -67.04 -0.03
CA ASP A 111 -20.37 -67.59 0.52
C ASP A 111 -19.27 -66.53 0.72
N VAL A 112 -19.36 -65.41 0.01
CA VAL A 112 -18.37 -64.31 0.02
C VAL A 112 -18.89 -63.09 0.79
N ARG A 113 -20.21 -62.94 0.93
CA ARG A 113 -20.92 -61.84 1.62
C ARG A 113 -20.24 -61.38 2.91
N ASP A 114 -20.00 -62.32 3.83
CA ASP A 114 -19.49 -62.04 5.19
C ASP A 114 -17.99 -61.70 5.21
N TRP A 115 -17.29 -61.85 4.07
CA TRP A 115 -15.87 -61.55 3.89
C TRP A 115 -15.60 -60.23 3.14
N ILE A 116 -16.64 -59.56 2.62
CA ILE A 116 -16.50 -58.31 1.88
C ILE A 116 -16.39 -57.13 2.84
N ARG A 117 -15.22 -56.48 2.86
CA ARG A 117 -14.98 -55.20 3.53
C ARG A 117 -14.96 -54.09 2.48
N LEU A 118 -15.85 -53.11 2.59
CA LEU A 118 -15.82 -51.92 1.72
C LEU A 118 -14.66 -50.99 2.11
N SER A 119 -14.16 -50.19 1.17
CA SER A 119 -12.91 -49.41 1.34
C SER A 119 -12.98 -48.39 2.48
N HIS A 120 -14.14 -47.78 2.75
CA HIS A 120 -14.32 -46.87 3.89
C HIS A 120 -14.35 -47.56 5.26
N TYR A 121 -14.36 -48.90 5.31
CA TYR A 121 -14.12 -49.68 6.52
C TYR A 121 -12.64 -50.04 6.72
N GLU A 122 -11.74 -49.69 5.82
CA GLU A 122 -10.29 -49.92 5.99
C GLU A 122 -9.76 -49.14 7.22
N GLY A 123 -8.98 -49.80 8.07
CA GLY A 123 -8.49 -49.24 9.35
C GLY A 123 -9.52 -49.15 10.48
N LEU A 124 -10.82 -49.42 10.24
CA LEU A 124 -11.84 -49.47 11.29
C LEU A 124 -11.96 -50.87 11.91
N ASP A 125 -11.19 -51.13 12.96
CA ASP A 125 -11.16 -52.41 13.66
C ASP A 125 -11.98 -52.38 14.97
N PHE A 126 -13.28 -52.69 14.85
CA PHE A 126 -14.28 -52.56 15.93
C PHE A 126 -14.11 -53.54 17.11
N ARG A 127 -13.28 -54.59 16.99
CA ARG A 127 -13.03 -55.59 18.04
C ARG A 127 -12.65 -54.95 19.39
N ASN A 128 -11.79 -53.94 19.34
CA ASN A 128 -11.34 -53.19 20.52
C ASN A 128 -12.49 -52.43 21.23
N VAL A 129 -13.58 -52.11 20.53
CA VAL A 129 -14.74 -51.41 21.07
C VAL A 129 -15.66 -52.38 21.80
N GLU A 130 -15.87 -53.58 21.25
CA GLU A 130 -16.69 -54.64 21.85
C GLU A 130 -16.03 -55.20 23.13
N GLU A 131 -14.76 -55.56 23.07
CA GLU A 131 -14.02 -56.11 24.24
C GLU A 131 -13.85 -55.10 25.38
N SER A 132 -13.89 -53.79 25.10
CA SER A 132 -13.74 -52.73 26.11
C SER A 132 -15.04 -52.06 26.55
N GLY A 133 -16.20 -52.56 26.11
CA GLY A 133 -17.50 -51.96 26.43
C GLY A 133 -17.63 -50.49 25.99
N GLY A 134 -16.93 -50.09 24.92
CA GLY A 134 -16.87 -48.72 24.42
C GLY A 134 -15.95 -47.76 25.19
N VAL A 135 -15.15 -48.24 26.15
CA VAL A 135 -14.32 -47.39 27.02
C VAL A 135 -12.88 -47.21 26.51
N ALA A 136 -12.30 -48.17 25.79
CA ALA A 136 -10.90 -48.09 25.36
C ALA A 136 -10.74 -47.58 23.92
N GLY A 137 -10.10 -46.41 23.79
CA GLY A 137 -9.51 -45.93 22.52
C GLY A 137 -10.42 -45.13 21.58
N GLY A 138 -11.75 -45.28 21.68
CA GLY A 138 -12.69 -44.47 20.89
C GLY A 138 -12.76 -42.99 21.34
N PRO A 139 -12.98 -42.02 20.43
CA PRO A 139 -13.16 -40.63 20.79
C PRO A 139 -14.53 -40.42 21.46
N THR A 140 -14.57 -40.51 22.79
CA THR A 140 -15.80 -40.27 23.59
C THR A 140 -16.37 -38.88 23.30
N SER A 141 -17.70 -38.73 23.41
CA SER A 141 -18.39 -37.44 23.22
C SER A 141 -17.80 -36.35 24.12
N GLU A 142 -17.45 -36.69 25.36
CA GLU A 142 -16.77 -35.81 26.30
C GLU A 142 -15.40 -35.35 25.78
N SER A 143 -14.55 -36.27 25.31
CA SER A 143 -13.23 -35.94 24.75
C SER A 143 -13.35 -34.99 23.55
N VAL A 144 -14.35 -35.19 22.70
CA VAL A 144 -14.65 -34.32 21.56
C VAL A 144 -15.14 -32.94 22.04
N THR A 145 -15.96 -32.84 23.09
CA THR A 145 -16.32 -31.52 23.64
C THR A 145 -15.16 -30.81 24.31
N LEU A 146 -14.22 -31.54 24.94
CA LEU A 146 -13.00 -30.99 25.53
C LEU A 146 -12.08 -30.46 24.42
N GLN A 147 -11.87 -31.21 23.35
CA GLN A 147 -11.12 -30.75 22.18
C GLN A 147 -11.78 -29.51 21.53
N ARG A 148 -13.12 -29.49 21.38
CA ARG A 148 -13.86 -28.31 20.89
C ARG A 148 -13.70 -27.08 21.80
N LYS A 149 -13.69 -27.25 23.13
CA LYS A 149 -13.39 -26.18 24.10
C LYS A 149 -11.95 -25.68 23.96
N LYS A 150 -10.97 -26.59 23.89
CA LYS A 150 -9.54 -26.27 23.67
C LYS A 150 -9.31 -25.54 22.35
N LEU A 151 -10.01 -25.91 21.29
CA LEU A 151 -9.98 -25.22 19.99
C LEU A 151 -10.50 -23.78 20.10
N ARG A 152 -11.63 -23.56 20.80
CA ARG A 152 -12.18 -22.22 21.02
C ARG A 152 -11.23 -21.32 21.81
N GLU A 153 -10.68 -21.79 22.92
CA GLU A 153 -9.74 -20.98 23.72
C GLU A 153 -8.41 -20.72 22.98
N THR A 154 -7.90 -21.68 22.20
CA THR A 154 -6.70 -21.45 21.36
C THR A 154 -6.96 -20.50 20.19
N GLN A 155 -8.15 -20.54 19.57
CA GLN A 155 -8.56 -19.55 18.57
C GLN A 155 -8.67 -18.14 19.17
N LYS A 156 -9.29 -18.01 20.36
CA LYS A 156 -9.41 -16.76 21.11
C LYS A 156 -8.05 -16.19 21.55
N LEU A 157 -7.17 -17.05 22.06
CA LEU A 157 -5.78 -16.68 22.39
C LEU A 157 -5.02 -16.20 21.15
N ASN A 158 -5.16 -16.89 20.01
CA ASN A 158 -4.52 -16.50 18.75
C ASN A 158 -5.06 -15.14 18.24
N ALA A 159 -6.36 -14.87 18.35
CA ALA A 159 -6.94 -13.56 18.04
C ALA A 159 -6.35 -12.44 18.93
N LEU A 160 -6.20 -12.68 20.24
CA LEU A 160 -5.57 -11.74 21.17
C LEU A 160 -4.08 -11.52 20.85
N LEU A 161 -3.32 -12.58 20.56
CA LEU A 161 -1.91 -12.47 20.17
C LEU A 161 -1.73 -11.71 18.84
N ARG A 162 -2.65 -11.84 17.88
CA ARG A 162 -2.63 -11.03 16.64
C ARG A 162 -2.89 -9.56 16.93
N ALA A 163 -3.92 -9.23 17.72
CA ALA A 163 -4.21 -7.86 18.12
C ALA A 163 -3.03 -7.22 18.89
N GLU A 164 -2.35 -7.99 19.75
CA GLU A 164 -1.17 -7.51 20.48
C GLU A 164 0.07 -7.40 19.59
N LYS A 165 0.26 -8.30 18.61
CA LYS A 165 1.29 -8.15 17.58
C LYS A 165 1.07 -6.89 16.75
N GLU A 166 -0.17 -6.60 16.33
CA GLU A 166 -0.50 -5.36 15.63
C GLU A 166 -0.26 -4.11 16.48
N ARG A 167 -0.58 -4.13 17.79
CA ARG A 167 -0.26 -3.04 18.71
C ARG A 167 1.25 -2.80 18.78
N ASN A 168 2.03 -3.87 18.94
CA ASN A 168 3.49 -3.80 18.95
C ASN A 168 4.07 -3.33 17.61
N GLU A 169 3.50 -3.73 16.48
CA GLU A 169 3.88 -3.22 15.16
C GLU A 169 3.51 -1.75 14.95
N ARG A 170 2.45 -1.25 15.60
CA ARG A 170 2.07 0.18 15.60
C ARG A 170 3.02 0.99 16.50
N THR A 171 3.34 0.52 17.70
CA THR A 171 4.29 1.21 18.60
C THR A 171 5.71 1.19 18.03
N ILE A 172 6.17 0.07 17.46
CA ILE A 172 7.46 0.00 16.75
C ILE A 172 7.48 0.95 15.55
N ARG A 173 6.39 1.09 14.78
CA ARG A 173 6.30 2.09 13.70
C ARG A 173 6.32 3.52 14.22
N ALA A 174 5.61 3.83 15.30
CA ALA A 174 5.63 5.17 15.91
C ALA A 174 7.04 5.53 16.43
N LEU A 175 7.70 4.61 17.14
CA LEU A 175 9.07 4.78 17.62
C LEU A 175 10.06 4.93 16.45
N ARG A 176 9.93 4.12 15.39
CA ARG A 176 10.74 4.28 14.16
C ARG A 176 10.51 5.62 13.47
N GLY A 177 9.27 6.11 13.38
CA GLY A 177 8.96 7.42 12.81
C GLY A 177 9.57 8.58 13.61
N ILE A 178 9.53 8.51 14.95
CA ILE A 178 10.18 9.48 15.83
C ILE A 178 11.72 9.45 15.65
N VAL A 179 12.30 8.26 15.50
CA VAL A 179 13.76 8.02 15.45
C VAL A 179 14.37 8.19 14.06
N ALA A 180 13.61 8.04 12.97
CA ALA A 180 14.14 8.04 11.60
C ALA A 180 13.40 9.00 10.63
N GLY A 181 12.34 9.67 11.08
CA GLY A 181 11.48 10.48 10.21
C GLY A 181 10.52 9.66 9.36
N ALA A 182 9.64 10.35 8.64
CA ALA A 182 8.60 9.72 7.82
C ALA A 182 9.13 9.05 6.52
N GLY A 183 10.44 9.08 6.26
CA GLY A 183 11.06 8.53 5.05
C GLY A 183 11.57 7.08 5.14
N ALA A 184 11.94 6.58 6.33
CA ALA A 184 12.61 5.28 6.49
C ALA A 184 11.64 4.08 6.50
N GLY A 185 10.78 3.98 5.47
CA GLY A 185 9.59 3.12 5.48
C GLY A 185 9.18 2.45 4.16
N LYS A 186 10.01 2.46 3.11
CA LYS A 186 9.75 1.78 1.83
C LYS A 186 10.87 0.80 1.44
N ASP A 187 10.99 -0.31 2.17
CA ASP A 187 11.84 -1.44 1.75
C ASP A 187 11.25 -2.79 2.20
N ALA A 188 10.24 -3.25 1.46
CA ALA A 188 9.85 -4.66 1.30
C ALA A 188 8.71 -4.78 0.26
N ASN A 189 9.00 -5.37 -0.90
CA ASN A 189 8.03 -5.78 -1.95
C ASN A 189 7.00 -4.72 -2.44
N HIS A 190 7.40 -3.93 -3.44
CA HIS A 190 6.81 -4.11 -4.78
C HIS A 190 7.75 -3.60 -5.87
N SER A 191 8.06 -4.43 -6.86
CA SER A 191 8.77 -4.00 -8.07
C SER A 191 7.77 -3.51 -9.12
N VAL A 192 7.76 -2.23 -9.44
CA VAL A 192 7.29 -1.67 -10.72
C VAL A 192 8.26 -0.53 -11.07
N LYS A 193 8.54 -0.32 -12.36
CA LYS A 193 9.20 0.90 -12.83
C LYS A 193 8.26 2.10 -12.63
N ASP A 194 8.82 3.30 -12.49
CA ASP A 194 8.84 4.26 -13.59
C ASP A 194 9.82 5.40 -13.29
N GLU A 195 10.30 6.03 -14.35
CA GLU A 195 11.19 7.18 -14.34
C GLU A 195 10.32 8.44 -14.55
N ASP A 196 10.44 9.47 -13.71
CA ASP A 196 10.93 10.78 -14.16
C ASP A 196 11.22 11.76 -12.98
N VAL A 197 11.79 12.91 -13.31
CA VAL A 197 12.28 13.96 -12.40
C VAL A 197 11.17 14.90 -11.92
N SER A 198 11.24 15.32 -10.66
CA SER A 198 10.69 16.59 -10.19
C SER A 198 11.41 17.08 -8.93
N GLU A 199 12.26 18.09 -9.08
CA GLU A 199 12.79 18.84 -7.94
C GLU A 199 11.67 19.70 -7.32
N SER A 200 11.40 19.49 -6.02
CA SER A 200 10.66 20.46 -5.20
C SER A 200 11.23 20.43 -3.79
N GLY A 201 11.39 21.61 -3.19
CA GLY A 201 12.17 21.77 -1.97
C GLY A 201 11.53 21.09 -0.76
N ALA A 202 12.03 19.91 -0.39
CA ALA A 202 11.67 19.27 0.86
C ALA A 202 12.22 20.09 2.04
N MET A 203 11.32 20.60 2.88
CA MET A 203 11.63 20.77 4.30
C MET A 203 11.97 19.37 4.83
N ASP A 204 13.23 19.17 5.25
CA ASP A 204 13.72 17.90 5.80
C ASP A 204 12.95 17.60 7.12
N GLU A 205 11.78 16.95 7.04
CA GLU A 205 11.08 16.33 8.21
C GLU A 205 11.85 15.10 8.71
N THR A 206 13.12 15.31 9.08
CA THR A 206 13.85 14.41 9.96
C THR A 206 13.04 14.21 11.23
N GLY A 207 12.81 12.95 11.62
CA GLY A 207 11.99 12.64 12.78
C GLY A 207 12.50 13.35 14.03
N SER A 208 11.61 13.65 14.97
CA SER A 208 11.89 14.52 16.12
C SER A 208 13.13 14.14 16.95
N LEU A 209 13.66 12.91 16.84
CA LEU A 209 14.90 12.45 17.48
C LEU A 209 15.95 11.91 16.50
N ALA A 210 15.74 12.00 15.18
CA ALA A 210 16.65 11.43 14.17
C ALA A 210 18.04 12.09 14.15
N PHE A 211 18.12 13.37 14.54
CA PHE A 211 19.38 14.09 14.72
C PHE A 211 20.30 13.49 15.81
N LEU A 212 19.80 12.60 16.67
CA LEU A 212 20.58 11.95 17.73
C LEU A 212 21.34 10.70 17.25
N GLN A 213 20.91 10.05 16.17
CA GLN A 213 21.61 8.88 15.62
C GLN A 213 22.78 9.29 14.74
N ASN A 214 22.58 10.28 13.86
CA ASN A 214 23.62 10.77 12.97
C ASN A 214 24.46 11.86 13.66
N LYS A 215 25.47 11.41 14.42
CA LYS A 215 26.57 12.28 14.84
C LYS A 215 27.42 12.64 13.61
N GLY A 216 27.08 13.76 12.97
CA GLY A 216 27.85 14.31 11.84
C GLY A 216 29.33 14.50 12.19
N ASN A 217 30.20 14.33 11.21
CA ASN A 217 31.63 14.37 11.44
C ASN A 217 32.17 15.81 11.34
N LEU A 218 33.28 16.10 12.03
CA LEU A 218 33.72 17.49 12.30
C LEU A 218 34.07 18.29 11.03
N THR A 219 34.22 17.64 9.88
CA THR A 219 34.60 18.25 8.60
C THR A 219 33.44 18.32 7.61
N LYS A 220 32.76 19.49 7.58
CA LYS A 220 31.82 19.97 6.54
C LYS A 220 30.35 19.47 6.56
N ASP A 221 29.83 18.96 7.68
CA ASP A 221 28.39 18.67 7.81
C ASP A 221 27.55 19.89 8.23
N GLY A 222 27.10 20.68 7.25
CA GLY A 222 26.12 21.76 7.48
C GLY A 222 24.73 21.27 7.97
N LYS A 223 24.48 19.95 7.93
CA LYS A 223 23.21 19.32 8.36
C LYS A 223 23.15 18.96 9.84
N HIS A 224 24.29 18.96 10.56
CA HIS A 224 24.36 18.55 11.97
C HIS A 224 25.06 19.61 12.85
N PRO A 225 24.43 20.79 13.04
CA PRO A 225 25.08 21.95 13.65
C PRO A 225 25.31 21.81 15.16
N ILE A 226 24.49 21.09 15.91
CA ILE A 226 24.54 21.15 17.39
C ILE A 226 25.83 20.52 17.96
N ALA A 227 26.22 19.34 17.47
CA ALA A 227 27.47 18.70 17.90
C ALA A 227 28.70 19.49 17.44
N THR A 228 28.74 19.87 16.16
CA THR A 228 29.87 20.60 15.58
C THR A 228 30.06 22.00 16.17
N THR A 229 28.98 22.74 16.47
CA THR A 229 29.07 24.06 17.13
C THR A 229 29.42 23.96 18.61
N THR A 230 28.94 22.95 19.35
CA THR A 230 29.33 22.77 20.76
C THR A 230 30.78 22.31 20.89
N GLU A 231 31.24 21.37 20.06
CA GLU A 231 32.65 20.97 20.01
C GLU A 231 33.55 22.12 19.53
N PHE A 232 33.16 22.88 18.49
CA PHE A 232 33.90 24.07 18.08
C PHE A 232 33.98 25.11 19.20
N ALA A 233 32.85 25.45 19.85
CA ALA A 233 32.84 26.38 20.98
C ALA A 233 33.75 25.92 22.13
N LEU A 234 33.75 24.61 22.45
CA LEU A 234 34.68 24.02 23.41
C LEU A 234 36.14 24.17 22.99
N THR A 235 36.48 24.03 21.70
CA THR A 235 37.86 24.28 21.21
C THR A 235 38.26 25.77 21.23
N GLN A 236 37.30 26.71 21.14
CA GLN A 236 37.58 28.15 21.23
C GLN A 236 37.76 28.65 22.67
N ILE A 237 37.18 27.98 23.68
CA ILE A 237 37.33 28.40 25.09
C ILE A 237 38.80 28.49 25.55
N PRO A 238 39.70 27.53 25.26
CA PRO A 238 41.14 27.68 25.54
C PRO A 238 41.79 28.88 24.84
N ALA A 239 41.47 29.14 23.57
CA ALA A 239 42.02 30.27 22.83
C ALA A 239 41.53 31.62 23.40
N LEU A 240 40.25 31.70 23.79
CA LEU A 240 39.69 32.87 24.48
C LEU A 240 40.29 33.07 25.88
N ARG A 241 40.59 32.00 26.60
CA ARG A 241 41.34 32.07 27.88
C ARG A 241 42.75 32.60 27.67
N GLN A 242 43.48 32.09 26.69
CA GLN A 242 44.81 32.61 26.33
C GLN A 242 44.77 34.06 25.87
N LEU A 243 43.73 34.49 25.14
CA LEU A 243 43.55 35.91 24.80
C LEU A 243 43.26 36.76 26.03
N LEU A 244 42.44 36.29 26.98
CA LEU A 244 42.22 36.99 28.26
C LEU A 244 43.48 37.01 29.15
N GLU A 245 44.30 35.96 29.14
CA GLU A 245 45.59 35.88 29.85
C GLU A 245 46.67 36.76 29.21
N ASN A 246 46.53 37.14 27.93
CA ASN A 246 47.42 38.10 27.26
C ASN A 246 46.88 39.55 27.28
N LEU A 247 45.56 39.74 27.24
CA LEU A 247 44.91 41.06 27.31
C LEU A 247 44.76 41.55 28.75
N GLY A 248 44.58 40.67 29.72
CA GLY A 248 44.55 41.00 31.16
C GLY A 248 45.79 41.75 31.64
N PRO A 249 47.03 41.24 31.43
CA PRO A 249 48.24 41.97 31.78
C PRO A 249 48.44 43.22 30.93
N ARG A 250 47.99 43.27 29.67
CA ARG A 250 48.08 44.49 28.84
C ARG A 250 47.08 45.57 29.25
N LEU A 251 45.90 45.20 29.74
CA LEU A 251 44.94 46.12 30.36
C LEU A 251 45.46 46.62 31.72
N LYS A 252 46.15 45.77 32.48
CA LYS A 252 46.90 46.21 33.66
C LYS A 252 48.06 47.12 33.28
N GLU A 253 48.84 46.82 32.26
CA GLU A 253 49.94 47.66 31.76
C GLU A 253 49.45 49.04 31.26
N LEU A 254 48.21 49.12 30.77
CA LEU A 254 47.52 50.40 30.46
C LEU A 254 46.90 51.11 31.67
N ALA A 255 46.66 50.42 32.80
CA ALA A 255 45.99 50.96 33.99
C ALA A 255 46.92 51.19 35.20
N GLU A 256 48.03 50.47 35.24
CA GLU A 256 49.09 50.44 36.26
C GLU A 256 50.39 51.06 35.71
N GLY A 257 50.53 51.24 34.39
CA GLY A 257 51.61 52.04 33.82
C GLY A 257 51.29 53.54 33.94
N ASP A 258 52.14 54.39 34.50
CA ASP A 258 53.52 54.24 34.99
C ASP A 258 54.51 53.46 34.10
N GLY A 259 54.31 53.57 32.79
CA GLY A 259 55.44 53.54 31.88
C GLY A 259 56.15 54.88 31.86
N MET A 260 56.61 55.44 33.01
CA MET A 260 57.55 56.59 33.05
C MET A 260 58.20 56.97 34.43
N GLU A 261 58.30 56.11 35.44
CA GLU A 261 59.18 56.35 36.61
C GLU A 261 60.50 55.55 36.52
N GLY A 262 61.50 56.10 35.81
CA GLY A 262 62.82 55.47 35.72
C GLY A 262 63.90 56.19 34.90
N LEU A 263 63.54 56.97 33.88
CA LEU A 263 64.47 57.83 33.11
C LEU A 263 63.72 58.80 32.19
N VAL A 264 64.40 59.86 31.74
CA VAL A 264 63.95 60.95 30.84
C VAL A 264 62.98 61.98 31.48
N GLY A 265 63.25 63.26 31.22
CA GLY A 265 62.67 64.41 31.94
C GLY A 265 61.40 65.00 31.31
N GLU A 266 61.05 66.21 31.78
CA GLU A 266 59.80 66.91 31.43
C GLU A 266 59.60 67.15 29.93
N GLU A 267 60.69 67.25 29.15
CA GLU A 267 60.69 67.46 27.71
C GLU A 267 59.91 66.37 26.94
N GLU A 268 59.97 65.10 27.36
CA GLU A 268 59.19 64.04 26.71
C GLU A 268 57.70 64.06 27.09
N LYS A 269 57.37 64.58 28.28
CA LYS A 269 55.99 64.86 28.70
C LYS A 269 55.46 66.10 27.98
N SER A 270 56.32 67.05 27.60
CA SER A 270 56.00 68.14 26.64
C SER A 270 55.71 67.56 25.26
N TRP A 271 56.65 66.80 24.66
CA TRP A 271 56.48 66.21 23.33
C TRP A 271 55.19 65.38 23.21
N ARG A 272 54.84 64.57 24.23
CA ARG A 272 53.57 63.83 24.25
C ARG A 272 52.33 64.74 24.32
N ARG A 273 52.39 65.87 25.01
CA ARG A 273 51.32 66.87 25.04
C ARG A 273 51.24 67.65 23.73
N GLU A 274 52.33 68.22 23.24
CA GLU A 274 52.41 68.90 21.94
C GLU A 274 51.94 68.02 20.78
N ARG A 275 52.25 66.72 20.81
CA ARG A 275 51.78 65.78 19.78
C ARG A 275 50.30 65.43 19.90
N LEU A 276 49.75 65.40 21.12
CA LEU A 276 48.31 65.23 21.36
C LEU A 276 47.55 66.49 20.94
N GLU A 277 48.02 67.67 21.33
CA GLU A 277 47.53 68.98 20.90
C GLU A 277 47.63 69.15 19.37
N PHE A 278 48.71 68.68 18.74
CA PHE A 278 48.84 68.67 17.27
C PHE A 278 47.81 67.73 16.60
N ILE A 279 47.62 66.52 17.14
CA ILE A 279 46.63 65.57 16.62
C ILE A 279 45.21 66.11 16.83
N GLU A 280 44.91 66.71 17.98
CA GLU A 280 43.63 67.37 18.25
C GLU A 280 43.41 68.56 17.31
N LYS A 281 44.43 69.38 17.07
CA LYS A 281 44.38 70.52 16.15
C LYS A 281 44.23 70.11 14.69
N GLU A 282 44.91 69.06 14.23
CA GLU A 282 44.73 68.53 12.88
C GLU A 282 43.40 67.80 12.70
N THR A 283 42.92 67.06 13.71
CA THR A 283 41.58 66.42 13.64
C THR A 283 40.45 67.43 13.72
N ARG A 284 40.54 68.46 14.59
CA ARG A 284 39.64 69.64 14.59
C ARG A 284 39.62 70.29 13.20
N ARG A 285 40.79 70.66 12.67
CA ARG A 285 40.96 71.25 11.33
C ARG A 285 40.46 70.35 10.20
N HIS A 286 40.54 69.02 10.34
CA HIS A 286 40.03 68.06 9.37
C HIS A 286 38.50 67.93 9.43
N LEU A 287 37.91 67.94 10.62
CA LEU A 287 36.45 67.96 10.81
C LEU A 287 35.84 69.27 10.27
N GLU A 288 36.47 70.40 10.55
CA GLU A 288 36.11 71.72 10.00
C GLU A 288 36.23 71.78 8.47
N ASN A 289 37.28 71.20 7.89
CA ASN A 289 37.53 71.28 6.44
C ASN A 289 36.79 70.23 5.59
N VAL A 290 36.63 69.00 6.10
CA VAL A 290 36.15 67.85 5.31
C VAL A 290 34.73 67.45 5.69
N ARG A 291 34.26 67.80 6.89
CA ARG A 291 32.86 67.62 7.32
C ARG A 291 32.09 68.93 7.54
N GLY A 292 32.74 70.09 7.47
CA GLY A 292 32.09 71.38 7.64
C GLY A 292 31.55 71.64 9.05
N LEU A 293 32.04 70.91 10.06
CA LEU A 293 31.57 71.01 11.44
C LEU A 293 32.35 72.11 12.16
N GLU A 294 31.65 73.16 12.61
CA GLU A 294 32.25 74.18 13.48
C GLU A 294 32.35 73.64 14.91
N LEU A 295 33.56 73.71 15.48
CA LEU A 295 33.89 73.19 16.80
C LEU A 295 34.13 74.36 17.77
N SER A 296 33.65 74.24 19.01
CA SER A 296 33.94 75.24 20.04
C SER A 296 35.42 75.21 20.46
N GLU A 297 35.87 76.27 21.16
CA GLU A 297 37.19 76.33 21.79
C GLU A 297 37.43 75.18 22.79
N GLN A 298 36.35 74.54 23.26
CA GLN A 298 36.36 73.38 24.16
C GLN A 298 36.15 72.03 23.44
N GLY A 299 36.07 72.03 22.11
CA GLY A 299 35.99 70.81 21.29
C GLY A 299 34.60 70.21 21.09
N GLU A 300 33.53 70.90 21.51
CA GLU A 300 32.15 70.46 21.28
C GLU A 300 31.67 70.81 19.86
N VAL A 301 30.92 69.90 19.23
CA VAL A 301 30.31 70.10 17.91
C VAL A 301 29.16 71.09 18.03
N ARG A 302 29.22 72.20 17.28
CA ARG A 302 28.23 73.27 17.36
C ARG A 302 27.19 73.15 16.24
N ASP A 303 26.13 72.40 16.51
CA ASP A 303 25.03 72.22 15.55
C ASP A 303 24.23 73.52 15.29
N GLY A 304 24.03 73.81 14.00
CA GLY A 304 22.80 74.44 13.49
C GLY A 304 22.73 75.97 13.44
N GLU A 305 23.06 76.70 14.51
CA GLU A 305 22.76 78.14 14.60
C GLU A 305 23.96 79.01 15.01
N TRP A 306 24.68 79.56 14.02
CA TRP A 306 25.49 80.77 14.21
C TRP A 306 25.50 81.67 12.95
N GLN A 307 25.15 82.94 13.12
CA GLN A 307 24.99 83.91 12.04
C GLN A 307 26.28 84.74 11.83
N GLY A 308 27.37 84.08 11.45
CA GLY A 308 28.64 84.70 11.03
C GLY A 308 28.76 84.86 9.51
N GLU A 309 29.83 85.55 9.03
CA GLU A 309 30.18 85.50 7.60
C GLU A 309 30.58 84.07 7.21
N GLY A 310 29.74 83.39 6.43
CA GLY A 310 30.02 82.03 5.95
C GLY A 310 31.28 81.92 5.07
N ARG A 311 31.80 80.70 4.95
CA ARG A 311 33.02 80.39 4.17
C ARG A 311 32.96 81.00 2.77
N LYS A 312 33.99 81.77 2.42
CA LYS A 312 34.24 82.25 1.05
C LYS A 312 34.78 81.08 0.22
N LEU A 313 33.87 80.36 -0.45
CA LEU A 313 34.16 79.20 -1.29
C LEU A 313 35.23 79.50 -2.35
N GLY A 314 36.10 78.53 -2.58
CA GLY A 314 37.17 78.63 -3.57
C GLY A 314 36.63 78.49 -4.99
N ARG A 315 37.13 79.30 -5.93
CA ARG A 315 36.63 79.33 -7.31
C ARG A 315 36.57 77.95 -8.00
N GLY A 316 37.52 77.05 -7.71
CA GLY A 316 37.52 75.69 -8.27
C GLY A 316 36.38 74.80 -7.78
N GLU A 317 35.86 75.00 -6.57
CA GLU A 317 34.75 74.21 -6.01
C GLU A 317 33.45 74.43 -6.78
N VAL A 318 33.32 75.58 -7.46
CA VAL A 318 32.19 75.89 -8.37
C VAL A 318 32.32 75.14 -9.69
N GLU A 319 33.53 75.12 -10.27
CA GLU A 319 33.80 74.49 -11.57
C GLU A 319 33.61 72.95 -11.52
N ASP A 320 33.94 72.31 -10.40
CA ASP A 320 33.65 70.87 -10.19
C ASP A 320 32.16 70.57 -9.95
N LEU A 321 31.40 71.46 -9.30
CA LEU A 321 29.95 71.30 -9.11
C LEU A 321 29.17 71.41 -10.41
N GLU A 322 29.49 72.38 -11.27
CA GLU A 322 28.90 72.51 -12.61
C GLU A 322 29.10 71.23 -13.43
N ARG A 323 30.29 70.62 -13.31
CA ARG A 323 30.65 69.39 -14.03
C ARG A 323 29.84 68.16 -13.62
N VAL A 324 29.44 68.06 -12.35
CA VAL A 324 28.59 66.96 -11.85
C VAL A 324 27.13 67.14 -12.27
N VAL A 325 26.59 68.38 -12.17
CA VAL A 325 25.22 68.69 -12.61
C VAL A 325 25.02 68.35 -14.10
N GLY A 326 26.04 68.60 -14.93
CA GLY A 326 26.02 68.26 -16.35
C GLY A 326 25.92 66.77 -16.71
N MET A 327 26.06 65.85 -15.74
CA MET A 327 25.94 64.39 -15.98
C MET A 327 24.60 63.76 -15.56
N VAL A 328 23.75 64.48 -14.81
CA VAL A 328 22.53 63.91 -14.19
C VAL A 328 21.24 64.38 -14.90
N GLY A 329 21.30 65.41 -15.74
CA GLY A 329 20.15 66.05 -16.37
C GLY A 329 19.59 65.36 -17.63
N GLY A 330 18.94 64.21 -17.48
CA GLY A 330 18.03 63.66 -18.51
C GLY A 330 17.72 62.16 -18.38
N GLY A 331 16.49 61.69 -18.50
CA GLY A 331 15.22 62.44 -18.58
C GLY A 331 14.00 61.58 -18.97
N GLU A 332 12.99 61.56 -18.09
CA GLU A 332 11.54 61.38 -18.40
C GLU A 332 11.02 60.00 -18.93
N PRO A 333 9.68 59.73 -18.91
CA PRO A 333 8.73 59.98 -17.79
C PRO A 333 7.64 58.87 -17.58
N GLU A 334 6.77 59.11 -16.57
CA GLU A 334 5.31 58.83 -16.50
C GLU A 334 4.65 57.44 -16.76
N HIS A 335 4.06 56.86 -15.71
CA HIS A 335 2.60 56.62 -15.51
C HIS A 335 2.35 55.89 -14.16
N GLY A 336 1.24 56.05 -13.42
CA GLY A 336 0.06 56.91 -13.59
C GLY A 336 -1.23 56.21 -13.10
N ASP A 337 -1.98 56.83 -12.16
CA ASP A 337 -3.33 56.43 -11.64
C ASP A 337 -3.49 55.04 -10.96
N ALA A 338 -4.48 54.75 -10.09
CA ALA A 338 -5.39 55.52 -9.21
C ALA A 338 -5.96 54.49 -8.17
N MET A 339 -6.19 54.80 -6.87
CA MET A 339 -7.31 55.55 -6.26
C MET A 339 -8.72 55.11 -6.72
N ASP A 340 -9.70 54.80 -5.86
CA ASP A 340 -9.69 54.61 -4.38
C ASP A 340 -10.65 53.44 -3.97
N GLU A 341 -11.76 53.46 -3.20
CA GLU A 341 -12.51 54.49 -2.44
C GLU A 341 -13.44 53.83 -1.37
N ARG A 342 -13.66 54.50 -0.22
CA ARG A 342 -14.79 54.34 0.76
C ARG A 342 -14.89 53.07 1.66
N PRO A 343 -15.68 53.11 2.76
CA PRO A 343 -16.50 54.23 3.28
C PRO A 343 -15.82 55.12 4.34
#